data_AF-A0A6L6BAQ0-F1
#
_entry.id   AF-A0A6L6BAQ0-F1
#
_cell.length_a   1.000
_cell.length_b   1.000
_cell.length_c   1.000
_cell.angle_alpha   90.00
_cell.angle_beta   90.00
_cell.angle_gamma   90.00
#
_symmetry.space_group_name_H-M   'P 1'
#
loop_
_entity.id
_entity.type
_entity.pdbx_description
1 polymer ?
#
loop_
_entity_poly.entity_id
_entity_poly.type
_entity_poly.pdbx_seq_one_letter_code
_entity_poly.pdbx_strand_id
1 'polypeptide(L)' 'MSRVLLLTNTSGASAEVLPALGLLQHQVRIMPAEASILVDAPDMDVVLVDARRELPAAKSLTTLLTSTGLGCP' A
#
# COMPACT_ATOMS: atom_id res chain seq x y z
N MET A 1 -10.15 13.97 5.10
CA MET A 1 -10.17 12.90 4.08
C MET A 1 -8.72 12.67 3.68
N SER A 2 -8.17 11.50 4.02
CA SER A 2 -6.77 11.16 3.74
C SER A 2 -6.64 10.35 2.46
N ARG A 3 -5.51 10.47 1.77
CA ARG A 3 -5.10 9.72 0.59
C ARG A 3 -4.30 8.50 1.07
N VAL A 4 -4.85 7.31 0.82
CA VAL A 4 -4.30 6.04 1.29
C VAL A 4 -3.84 5.24 0.09
N LEU A 5 -2.58 4.83 0.09
CA LEU A 5 -2.04 3.88 -0.88
C LEU A 5 -2.04 2.49 -0.27
N LEU A 6 -2.74 1.56 -0.91
CA LEU A 6 -2.77 0.15 -0.55
C LEU A 6 -1.94 -0.66 -1.55
N LEU A 7 -0.83 -1.22 -1.09
CA LEU A 7 0.05 -2.10 -1.85
C LEU A 7 -0.35 -3.55 -1.64
N THR A 8 -0.80 -4.24 -2.68
CA THR A 8 -1.24 -5.64 -2.59
C THR A 8 -0.99 -6.41 -3.89
N ASN A 9 -0.61 -7.68 -3.75
CA ASN A 9 -0.51 -8.64 -4.86
C ASN A 9 -1.76 -9.54 -4.96
N THR A 10 -2.78 -9.29 -4.13
CA THR A 10 -4.02 -10.07 -4.17
C THR A 10 -4.77 -9.77 -5.46
N SER A 11 -4.91 -10.78 -6.33
CA SER A 11 -5.82 -10.73 -7.47
C SER A 11 -7.26 -10.89 -6.96
N GLY A 12 -8.07 -9.84 -7.06
CA GLY A 12 -9.44 -9.79 -6.54
C GLY A 12 -9.91 -8.36 -6.27
N ALA A 13 -11.12 -8.18 -5.73
CA ALA A 13 -11.55 -6.85 -5.31
C ALA A 13 -10.67 -6.39 -4.14
N SER A 14 -10.06 -5.22 -4.25
CA SER A 14 -9.26 -4.60 -3.17
C SER A 14 -10.01 -4.46 -1.84
N ALA A 15 -11.34 -4.42 -1.91
CA ALA A 15 -12.24 -4.48 -0.75
C ALA A 15 -12.02 -5.73 0.12
N GLU A 16 -11.49 -6.82 -0.42
CA GLU A 16 -11.16 -8.03 0.35
C GLU A 16 -9.91 -7.89 1.21
N VAL A 17 -9.07 -6.88 0.95
CA VAL A 17 -7.80 -6.68 1.68
C VAL A 17 -8.05 -6.01 3.02
N LEU A 18 -8.74 -4.87 3.00
CA LEU A 18 -9.11 -4.11 4.20
C LEU A 18 -10.51 -3.50 4.01
N PRO A 19 -11.58 -4.29 4.18
CA PRO A 19 -12.96 -3.86 3.88
C PRO A 19 -13.39 -2.59 4.61
N ALA A 20 -12.83 -2.37 5.82
CA ALA A 20 -13.12 -1.22 6.65
C ALA A 20 -12.80 0.12 5.95
N LEU A 21 -11.88 0.16 4.98
CA LEU A 21 -11.61 1.38 4.21
C LEU A 21 -12.83 1.83 3.38
N GLY A 22 -13.69 0.91 2.97
CA GLY A 22 -14.93 1.23 2.27
C GLY A 22 -16.01 1.87 3.17
N LEU A 23 -15.83 1.79 4.49
CA LEU A 23 -16.74 2.40 5.48
C LEU A 23 -16.31 3.83 5.85
N LEU A 24 -15.12 4.24 5.42
CA LEU A 24 -14.51 5.52 5.77
C LEU A 24 -14.37 6.41 4.53
N GLN A 25 -14.46 7.72 4.72
CA GLN A 25 -14.31 8.69 3.63
C GLN A 25 -12.82 8.97 3.35
N HIS A 26 -12.08 7.95 2.92
CA HIS A 26 -10.70 8.06 2.45
C HIS A 26 -10.61 7.88 0.93
N GLN A 27 -9.65 8.55 0.29
CA GLN A 27 -9.34 8.28 -1.11
C GLN A 27 -8.32 7.14 -1.17
N VAL A 28 -8.77 5.95 -1.56
CA VAL A 28 -7.91 4.76 -1.62
C VAL A 28 -7.41 4.54 -3.03
N ARG A 29 -6.09 4.52 -3.22
CA ARG A 29 -5.43 4.06 -4.44
C ARG A 29 -4.83 2.68 -4.18
N ILE A 30 -5.05 1.74 -5.09
CA ILE A 30 -4.47 0.39 -5.00
C ILE A 30 -3.41 0.24 -6.07
N MET A 31 -2.25 -0.31 -5.68
CA MET A 31 -1.14 -0.63 -6.59
C MET A 31 -0.53 -1.98 -6.21
N PRO A 32 0.20 -2.65 -7.12
CA PRO A 32 0.99 -3.84 -6.80
C PRO A 32 1.99 -3.58 -5.67
N ALA A 33 2.30 -4.60 -4.88
CA ALA A 33 3.32 -4.51 -3.82
C ALA A 33 4.74 -4.63 -4.39
N GLU A 34 5.11 -3.66 -5.22
CA GLU A 34 6.36 -3.62 -5.96
C GLU A 34 7.01 -2.24 -5.87
N ALA A 35 8.31 -2.20 -5.57
CA ALA A 35 9.02 -0.94 -5.32
C ALA A 35 9.15 -0.05 -6.57
N SER A 36 9.27 -0.65 -7.75
CA SER A 36 9.37 0.08 -9.04
C SER A 36 8.14 0.94 -9.31
N ILE A 37 6.97 0.49 -8.88
CA ILE A 37 5.69 1.17 -9.08
C ILE A 37 5.57 2.44 -8.24
N LEU A 38 6.35 2.54 -7.16
CA LEU A 38 6.32 3.67 -6.22
C LEU A 38 7.06 4.91 -6.73
N VAL A 39 7.92 4.77 -7.73
CA VAL A 39 8.69 5.89 -8.30
C VAL A 39 7.77 6.99 -8.84
N ASP A 40 6.63 6.59 -9.40
CA ASP A 40 5.62 7.48 -9.98
C ASP A 40 4.37 7.60 -9.09
N ALA A 41 4.43 7.13 -7.84
CA ALA A 41 3.31 7.22 -6.93
C ALA A 41 3.04 8.71 -6.57
N PRO A 42 1.79 9.18 -6.64
CA PRO A 42 1.48 10.56 -6.27
C PRO A 42 1.43 10.70 -4.74
N ASP A 43 1.69 11.89 -4.18
CA ASP A 43 1.77 12.11 -2.73
C ASP A 43 0.63 11.51 -1.91
N MET A 44 0.93 10.70 -0.88
CA MET A 44 -0.06 10.03 -0.04
C MET A 44 0.19 10.37 1.42
N ASP A 45 -0.86 10.26 2.23
CA ASP A 45 -0.76 10.48 3.67
C ASP A 45 -0.38 9.19 4.41
N VAL A 46 -0.73 8.03 3.84
CA VAL A 46 -0.54 6.71 4.45
C VAL A 46 -0.28 5.65 3.38
N VAL A 47 0.70 4.78 3.65
CA VAL A 47 0.97 3.56 2.88
C VAL A 47 0.58 2.34 3.72
N LEU A 48 -0.25 1.48 3.15
CA LEU A 48 -0.62 0.19 3.72
C LEU A 48 -0.05 -0.91 2.84
N VAL A 49 0.61 -1.90 3.46
CA VAL A 49 1.20 -3.05 2.75
C VAL A 49 0.43 -4.33 3.12
N ASP A 50 -0.16 -5.00 2.15
CA ASP A 50 -0.84 -6.29 2.33
C ASP A 50 0.18 -7.42 2.52
N ALA A 51 0.32 -7.87 3.76
CA ALA A 51 1.22 -8.97 4.13
C ALA A 51 0.48 -10.29 4.42
N ARG A 52 -0.82 -10.41 4.07
CA ARG A 52 -1.65 -11.56 4.49
C ARG A 52 -1.22 -12.91 3.93
N ARG A 53 -0.57 -12.91 2.76
CA ARG A 53 -0.18 -14.13 2.04
C ARG A 53 1.33 -14.30 1.88
N GLU A 54 2.07 -13.19 1.74
CA GLU A 54 3.50 -13.20 1.37
C GLU A 54 4.34 -12.31 2.31
N LEU A 55 4.39 -12.70 3.59
CA LEU A 55 5.06 -11.93 4.64
C LEU A 55 6.56 -11.64 4.35
N PRO A 56 7.38 -12.60 3.85
CA PRO A 56 8.78 -12.31 3.55
C PRO A 56 8.94 -11.21 2.48
N ALA A 57 8.13 -11.25 1.42
CA ALA A 57 8.15 -10.25 0.36
C ALA A 57 7.70 -8.87 0.89
N ALA A 58 6.60 -8.83 1.65
CA ALA A 58 6.13 -7.60 2.29
C ALA A 58 7.19 -6.99 3.22
N LYS A 59 7.88 -7.81 4.02
CA LYS A 59 8.96 -7.34 4.90
C LYS A 59 10.12 -6.73 4.11
N SER A 60 10.54 -7.38 3.02
CA SER A 60 11.59 -6.85 2.14
C SER A 60 11.19 -5.50 1.55
N LEU A 61 9.95 -5.37 1.05
CA LEU A 61 9.42 -4.11 0.54
C LEU A 61 9.39 -3.01 1.62
N THR A 62 8.89 -3.34 2.82
CA THR A 62 8.81 -2.37 3.93
C THR A 62 10.20 -1.94 4.40
N THR A 63 11.20 -2.83 4.32
CA THR A 63 12.60 -2.49 4.62
C THR A 63 13.16 -1.51 3.60
N LEU A 64 12.91 -1.74 2.31
CA LEU A 64 13.29 -0.83 1.24
C LEU A 64 12.66 0.55 1.43
N LEU A 65 11.34 0.60 1.62
CA LEU A 65 10.58 1.81 1.92
C LEU A 65 11.14 2.60 3.12
N THR A 66 11.53 1.89 4.18
CA THR A 66 12.12 2.52 5.37
C THR A 66 13.51 3.08 5.07
N SER A 67 14.33 2.35 4.30
CA SER A 67 15.70 2.74 3.97
C SER A 67 15.79 3.97 3.06
N THR A 68 14.74 4.24 2.26
CA THR A 68 14.66 5.43 1.40
C THR A 68 14.29 6.70 2.16
N GLY A 69 14.03 6.61 3.48
CA GLY A 69 13.57 7.72 4.31
C GLY A 69 12.07 7.95 4.12
N LEU A 70 11.25 7.50 5.08
CA LEU A 70 9.80 7.61 4.93
C LEU A 70 9.32 9.05 5.14
N GLY A 71 8.80 9.66 4.07
CA GLY A 71 7.87 10.79 4.10
C GLY A 71 6.54 10.51 3.39
N CYS A 72 6.39 9.32 2.79
CA CYS A 72 5.34 8.92 1.84
C CYS A 72 5.10 9.93 0.67
N PRO A 73 4.52 9.54 -0.48
CA PRO A 73 3.83 8.29 -0.78
C PRO A 73 4.72 7.06 -0.78
#